data_AF-A0A2P6VQG7-F1
#
_entry.id   AF-A0A2P6VQG7-F1
#
_cell.length_a   1.000
_cell.length_b   1.000
_cell.length_c   1.000
_cell.angle_alpha   90.00
_cell.angle_beta   90.00
_cell.angle_gamma   90.00
#
_symmetry.space_group_name_H-M   'P 1'
#
loop_
_entity.id
_entity.type
_entity.pdbx_description
1 polymer ?
#
loop_
_entity_poly.entity_id
_entity_poly.type
_entity_poly.pdbx_seq_one_letter_code
_entity_poly.pdbx_strand_id
1 'polypeptide(L)'
;MAGGSGGGGTPASSDDGRPARATCCSCALRKQAGKLDRLLREPSTRVLLLHRGRLLVAPDDGGSSGGDADDAAAGSGADPARPLDMRPHGFAPPGEQVPDGGPPAWMPLVTTPQQLQQGNSSSGGGGGDAGASPEFLFLGLEDAGGAVFAVQAPAHLLPLLPPTDGSTRAAPGGACWVDVRKAGAGMTGPDAAVAALAAGLTQWHASAAFCSRTGSPTLASSGGHSRTPTATATDSRRPRSVYPRIDPAVIVAVSCGDWLLLGRKASWIDGRYSCLAGFAELGETLEQAVAREVAEEAGVPVNLGSVRYVGSQPWPFPASLMIGFLAEATNESSSSGSGGSTGAGPAHGLGLLEGRGLMAAREVGLKPAEAQRYLRPSVPAVQVDAAELEDARWFHADWLAAATGAEGAPPRAASRLGGHIPFRVPGRYALANRIIDSWLTERQAAAAAATAAELGERAGTAAEALAALRAVPDVGLDSGSMKYVLLRLSTADGLHSKLLVRGDSRAAYHNHVLQATAAEIREIAPGTGLHLETLGGGRIEHYPEQRIASMYGYSAAFGQAPHHVSAALMRRWMPFHEVSESYDGY
;
A
#
# COMPACT_ATOMS: atom_id res chain seq x y z
N MET A 1 -46.56 5.46 -13.18
CA MET A 1 -47.16 6.77 -12.86
C MET A 1 -46.29 7.45 -11.82
N ALA A 2 -45.97 8.72 -12.05
CA ALA A 2 -45.31 9.72 -11.17
C ALA A 2 -43.92 9.32 -10.60
N GLY A 3 -42.81 10.01 -10.88
CA GLY A 3 -42.61 11.43 -11.21
C GLY A 3 -42.25 12.19 -9.93
N GLY A 4 -41.05 12.76 -9.84
CA GLY A 4 -40.65 13.54 -8.67
C GLY A 4 -39.21 14.09 -8.68
N SER A 5 -39.05 15.24 -9.32
CA SER A 5 -38.07 16.31 -9.09
C SER A 5 -36.57 16.04 -9.21
N GLY A 6 -35.98 16.56 -10.30
CA GLY A 6 -34.56 16.89 -10.38
C GLY A 6 -34.22 18.15 -9.58
N GLY A 7 -33.08 18.09 -8.89
CA GLY A 7 -32.35 19.24 -8.39
C GLY A 7 -31.03 19.34 -9.17
N GLY A 8 -30.85 20.44 -9.90
CA GLY A 8 -29.61 20.75 -10.59
C GLY A 8 -28.52 21.10 -9.59
N GLY A 9 -27.53 20.21 -9.45
CA GLY A 9 -26.24 20.50 -8.86
C GLY A 9 -25.21 20.61 -9.97
N THR A 10 -24.55 21.76 -10.07
CA THR A 10 -23.35 21.99 -10.89
C THR A 10 -22.30 20.92 -10.60
N PRO A 11 -21.69 20.27 -11.60
CA PRO A 11 -20.61 19.33 -11.32
C PRO A 11 -19.39 20.12 -10.86
N ALA A 12 -19.05 19.98 -9.58
CA ALA A 12 -17.75 20.36 -9.06
C ALA A 12 -16.68 19.55 -9.82
N SER A 13 -15.75 20.25 -10.44
CA SER A 13 -14.55 19.69 -11.06
C SER A 13 -13.71 19.02 -9.97
N SER A 14 -13.91 17.71 -9.80
CA SER A 14 -12.98 16.83 -9.10
C SER A 14 -12.07 16.23 -10.15
N ASP A 15 -10.85 16.77 -10.20
CA ASP A 15 -9.71 16.23 -10.90
C ASP A 15 -9.25 14.97 -10.14
N ASP A 16 -10.05 13.90 -10.24
CA ASP A 16 -9.66 12.57 -9.77
C ASP A 16 -8.62 12.04 -10.75
N GLY A 17 -7.36 11.94 -10.31
CA GLY A 17 -6.22 11.35 -11.02
C GLY A 17 -6.43 9.88 -11.43
N ARG A 18 -7.37 9.63 -12.33
CA ARG A 18 -7.61 8.34 -12.96
C ARG A 18 -6.54 8.15 -14.05
N PRO A 19 -5.76 7.06 -14.02
CA PRO A 19 -4.87 6.76 -15.13
C PRO A 19 -5.68 6.66 -16.43
N ALA A 20 -5.15 7.28 -17.49
CA ALA A 20 -5.75 7.41 -18.82
C ALA A 20 -6.34 6.08 -19.31
N ARG A 21 -7.59 6.13 -19.76
CA ARG A 21 -8.35 4.94 -20.14
C ARG A 21 -8.02 4.61 -21.60
N ALA A 22 -7.14 3.64 -21.82
CA ALA A 22 -7.36 2.74 -22.95
C ALA A 22 -8.71 2.06 -22.67
N THR A 23 -9.81 2.63 -23.18
CA THR A 23 -11.14 2.07 -22.97
C THR A 23 -11.13 0.69 -23.62
N CYS A 24 -11.03 -0.33 -22.79
CA CYS A 24 -11.26 -1.71 -23.19
C CYS A 24 -12.67 -1.77 -23.80
N CYS A 25 -12.70 -1.70 -25.13
CA CYS A 25 -13.79 -2.07 -26.01
C CYS A 25 -15.21 -1.65 -25.58
N SER A 26 -15.82 -0.71 -26.31
CA SER A 26 -17.27 -0.86 -26.47
C SER A 26 -17.51 -2.17 -27.24
N CYS A 27 -18.04 -3.20 -26.56
CA CYS A 27 -18.48 -4.46 -27.17
C CYS A 27 -19.35 -4.22 -28.41
N ALA A 28 -20.04 -3.08 -28.45
CA ALA A 28 -20.79 -2.58 -29.58
C ALA A 28 -19.92 -2.31 -30.82
N LEU A 29 -18.77 -1.64 -30.69
CA LEU A 29 -17.87 -1.33 -31.81
C LEU A 29 -17.36 -2.60 -32.51
N ARG A 30 -16.97 -3.61 -31.72
CA ARG A 30 -16.50 -4.91 -32.22
C ARG A 30 -17.51 -5.66 -33.08
N LYS A 31 -18.80 -5.36 -32.92
CA LYS A 31 -19.92 -6.02 -33.60
C LYS A 31 -20.43 -5.21 -34.80
N GLN A 32 -19.94 -3.99 -35.02
CA GLN A 32 -20.36 -3.14 -36.13
C GLN A 32 -19.63 -3.55 -37.42
N ALA A 33 -20.39 -4.06 -38.39
CA ALA A 33 -19.86 -4.48 -39.69
C ALA A 33 -19.11 -3.32 -40.39
N GLY A 34 -17.91 -3.59 -40.90
CA GLY A 34 -17.10 -2.66 -41.67
C GLY A 34 -16.48 -1.48 -40.90
N LYS A 35 -16.77 -1.32 -39.60
CA LYS A 35 -16.20 -0.22 -38.80
C LYS A 35 -14.74 -0.45 -38.44
N LEU A 36 -14.38 -1.68 -38.08
CA LEU A 36 -12.99 -2.03 -37.80
C LEU A 36 -12.11 -1.85 -39.05
N ASP A 37 -12.62 -2.21 -40.24
CA ASP A 37 -11.90 -2.00 -41.50
C ASP A 37 -11.70 -0.52 -41.82
N ARG A 38 -12.63 0.36 -41.41
CA ARG A 38 -12.46 1.81 -41.53
C ARG A 38 -11.38 2.30 -40.58
N LEU A 39 -11.42 1.90 -39.31
CA LEU A 39 -10.41 2.24 -38.32
C LEU A 39 -9.02 1.77 -38.78
N LEU A 40 -8.88 0.55 -39.30
CA LEU A 40 -7.61 0.06 -39.86
C LEU A 40 -7.05 0.92 -41.02
N ARG A 41 -7.87 1.72 -41.68
CA ARG A 41 -7.44 2.64 -42.75
C ARG A 41 -7.12 4.05 -42.24
N GLU A 42 -7.42 4.36 -40.99
CA GLU A 42 -7.14 5.68 -40.41
C GLU A 42 -5.63 5.85 -40.14
N PRO A 43 -5.02 6.98 -40.51
CA PRO A 43 -3.59 7.23 -40.27
C PRO A 43 -3.20 7.25 -38.78
N SER A 44 -4.16 7.56 -37.90
CA SER A 44 -3.99 7.55 -36.45
C SER A 44 -4.00 6.14 -35.85
N THR A 45 -4.27 5.10 -36.64
CA THR A 45 -4.33 3.72 -36.17
C THR A 45 -2.94 3.16 -35.97
N ARG A 46 -2.73 2.58 -34.79
CA ARG A 46 -1.46 1.98 -34.38
C ARG A 46 -1.60 0.48 -34.25
N VAL A 47 -0.58 -0.25 -34.75
CA VAL A 47 -0.54 -1.71 -34.70
C VAL A 47 0.68 -2.18 -33.92
N LEU A 48 0.45 -2.91 -32.84
CA LEU A 48 1.47 -3.61 -32.07
C LEU A 48 1.91 -4.90 -32.78
N LEU A 49 3.22 -5.10 -32.91
CA LEU A 49 3.80 -6.31 -33.48
C LEU A 49 4.20 -7.31 -32.40
N LEU A 50 3.65 -8.52 -32.48
CA LEU A 50 3.97 -9.61 -31.57
C LEU A 50 4.49 -10.83 -32.31
N HIS A 51 5.46 -11.51 -31.74
CA HIS A 51 5.94 -12.79 -32.24
C HIS A 51 6.26 -13.73 -31.09
N ARG A 52 5.53 -14.86 -31.02
CA ARG A 52 5.73 -15.92 -30.01
C ARG A 52 5.78 -15.36 -28.57
N GLY A 53 4.84 -14.50 -28.22
CA GLY A 53 4.75 -13.88 -26.89
C GLY A 53 5.75 -12.75 -26.61
N ARG A 54 6.55 -12.35 -27.61
CA ARG A 54 7.45 -11.19 -27.52
C ARG A 54 6.84 -10.00 -28.25
N LEU A 55 6.98 -8.84 -27.65
CA LEU A 55 6.63 -7.55 -28.24
C LEU A 55 7.89 -6.90 -28.78
N LEU A 56 7.76 -6.24 -29.93
CA LEU A 56 8.83 -5.42 -30.47
C LEU A 56 8.85 -4.06 -29.77
N VAL A 57 9.96 -3.73 -29.12
CA VAL A 57 10.14 -2.50 -28.33
C VAL A 57 11.44 -1.79 -28.69
N ALA A 58 11.53 -0.50 -28.39
CA ALA A 58 12.77 0.28 -28.39
C ALA A 58 13.06 0.83 -26.98
N PRO A 59 14.34 1.09 -26.64
CA PRO A 59 14.66 1.85 -25.44
C PRO A 59 14.02 3.25 -25.50
N ASP A 60 13.56 3.75 -24.36
CA ASP A 60 13.07 5.13 -24.24
C ASP A 60 14.27 6.07 -24.02
N ASP A 61 14.64 6.81 -25.06
CA ASP A 61 15.83 7.67 -25.07
C ASP A 61 15.64 8.97 -24.25
N GLY A 62 14.50 9.15 -23.56
CA GLY A 62 14.28 10.31 -22.71
C GLY A 62 14.24 11.61 -23.51
N GLY A 63 13.31 11.73 -24.46
CA GLY A 63 12.93 13.00 -25.06
C GLY A 63 13.97 13.66 -25.98
N SER A 64 13.90 13.37 -27.27
CA SER A 64 14.09 14.39 -28.30
C SER A 64 12.87 14.39 -29.24
N SER A 65 11.73 14.88 -28.75
CA SER A 65 10.72 15.48 -29.62
C SER A 65 11.28 16.81 -30.14
N GLY A 66 12.10 16.72 -31.18
CA GLY A 66 12.84 17.86 -31.72
C GLY A 66 13.78 17.44 -32.85
N GLY A 67 13.21 16.83 -33.89
CA GLY A 67 13.86 16.66 -35.18
C GLY A 67 12.81 16.95 -36.24
N ASP A 68 13.07 17.97 -37.04
CA ASP A 68 12.11 18.67 -37.89
C ASP A 68 11.22 17.75 -38.72
N ALA A 69 9.92 17.96 -38.58
CA ALA A 69 8.91 17.47 -39.52
C ALA A 69 8.87 18.39 -40.75
N ASP A 70 9.99 18.54 -41.45
CA ASP A 70 10.08 19.24 -42.73
C ASP A 70 11.24 18.67 -43.54
N ASP A 71 10.99 17.56 -44.23
CA ASP A 71 11.52 17.29 -45.59
C ASP A 71 11.12 15.88 -46.05
N ALA A 72 10.10 15.80 -46.90
CA ALA A 72 10.02 14.83 -48.01
C ALA A 72 8.75 15.08 -48.85
N ALA A 73 8.75 16.18 -49.60
CA ALA A 73 7.96 16.28 -50.82
C ALA A 73 8.82 15.82 -52.02
N ALA A 74 8.21 14.99 -52.87
CA ALA A 74 8.57 14.66 -54.24
C ALA A 74 9.85 13.84 -54.51
N GLY A 75 9.65 12.61 -55.00
CA GLY A 75 10.68 11.78 -55.62
C GLY A 75 10.12 10.44 -56.06
N SER A 76 9.74 10.35 -57.33
CA SER A 76 9.26 9.14 -58.00
C SER A 76 10.34 8.05 -58.09
N GLY A 77 10.04 6.85 -57.58
CA GLY A 77 10.84 5.64 -57.77
C GLY A 77 10.39 4.56 -56.78
N ALA A 78 9.72 3.52 -57.27
CA ALA A 78 9.34 2.38 -56.45
C ALA A 78 10.59 1.57 -56.08
N ASP A 79 11.03 1.67 -54.83
CA ASP A 79 12.09 0.86 -54.23
C ASP A 79 11.44 -0.29 -53.42
N PRO A 80 11.75 -1.56 -53.71
CA PRO A 80 11.16 -2.72 -53.00
C PRO A 80 11.64 -2.91 -51.55
N ALA A 81 12.34 -1.97 -50.93
CA ALA A 81 12.93 -2.15 -49.59
C ALA A 81 12.71 -1.00 -48.58
N ARG A 82 11.57 -0.29 -48.61
CA ARG A 82 11.29 0.71 -47.56
C ARG A 82 11.03 -0.01 -46.22
N PRO A 83 11.84 0.21 -45.16
CA PRO A 83 11.66 -0.46 -43.87
C PRO A 83 10.27 -0.14 -43.28
N LEU A 84 9.70 -1.09 -42.53
CA LEU A 84 8.51 -0.82 -41.72
C LEU A 84 8.80 0.38 -40.80
N ASP A 85 7.89 1.34 -40.76
CA ASP A 85 8.03 2.51 -39.89
C ASP A 85 7.69 2.11 -38.46
N MET A 86 8.71 1.69 -37.72
CA MET A 86 8.62 1.19 -36.35
C MET A 86 8.96 2.30 -35.35
N ARG A 87 8.54 3.55 -35.59
CA ARG A 87 8.89 4.65 -34.69
C ARG A 87 8.31 4.42 -33.30
N PRO A 88 9.06 4.78 -32.24
CA PRO A 88 8.57 4.65 -30.89
C PRO A 88 7.51 5.73 -30.64
N HIS A 89 6.28 5.31 -30.33
CA HIS A 89 5.18 6.19 -30.02
C HIS A 89 4.70 5.89 -28.60
N GLY A 90 4.88 6.86 -27.71
CA GLY A 90 4.34 6.78 -26.35
C GLY A 90 2.81 6.73 -26.39
N PHE A 91 2.24 5.93 -25.51
CA PHE A 91 0.78 5.79 -25.35
C PHE A 91 0.26 6.65 -24.17
N ALA A 92 1.11 7.52 -23.61
CA ALA A 92 0.84 8.34 -22.43
C ALA A 92 1.06 9.85 -22.68
N PRO A 93 0.36 10.76 -21.95
CA PRO A 93 0.66 12.19 -21.97
C PRO A 93 2.04 12.48 -21.36
N PRO A 94 2.72 13.57 -21.77
CA PRO A 94 4.06 13.90 -21.30
C PRO A 94 4.03 14.29 -19.80
N GLY A 95 4.80 13.61 -18.94
CA GLY A 95 5.03 14.12 -17.58
C GLY A 95 5.47 13.16 -16.47
N GLU A 96 5.50 11.84 -16.64
CA GLU A 96 5.82 10.93 -15.53
C GLU A 96 7.28 10.41 -15.63
N GLN A 97 8.19 11.00 -14.87
CA GLN A 97 9.58 10.52 -14.78
C GLN A 97 9.64 9.21 -13.97
N VAL A 98 10.26 8.18 -14.55
CA VAL A 98 10.60 6.93 -13.84
C VAL A 98 11.82 7.20 -12.95
N PRO A 99 11.79 6.87 -11.64
CA PRO A 99 12.93 7.12 -10.75
C PRO A 99 14.17 6.30 -11.11
N ASP A 100 15.35 6.89 -10.87
CA ASP A 100 16.67 6.32 -11.16
C ASP A 100 16.89 4.95 -10.49
N GLY A 101 17.39 3.97 -11.27
CA GLY A 101 17.73 2.62 -10.81
C GLY A 101 16.71 1.51 -11.13
N GLY A 102 15.65 1.82 -11.89
CA GLY A 102 14.66 0.87 -12.39
C GLY A 102 15.13 0.03 -13.60
N PRO A 103 14.36 -1.00 -14.02
CA PRO A 103 14.60 -1.68 -15.30
C PRO A 103 14.57 -0.67 -16.46
N PRO A 104 15.27 -0.95 -17.59
CA PRO A 104 15.26 -0.05 -18.73
C PRO A 104 13.84 0.29 -19.16
N ALA A 105 13.58 1.58 -19.42
CA ALA A 105 12.31 2.04 -19.95
C ALA A 105 12.14 1.52 -21.39
N TRP A 106 10.99 0.92 -21.66
CA TRP A 106 10.71 0.28 -22.95
C TRP A 106 9.45 0.87 -23.57
N MET A 107 9.56 1.25 -24.84
CA MET A 107 8.45 1.78 -25.61
C MET A 107 8.02 0.76 -26.68
N PRO A 108 6.74 0.34 -26.71
CA PRO A 108 6.23 -0.48 -27.81
C PRO A 108 6.39 0.24 -29.15
N LEU A 109 6.92 -0.47 -30.14
CA LEU A 109 6.98 0.04 -31.51
C LEU A 109 5.67 -0.28 -32.24
N VAL A 110 5.15 0.71 -32.95
CA VAL A 110 3.90 0.61 -33.70
C VAL A 110 4.16 0.74 -35.19
N THR A 111 3.37 0.05 -36.01
CA THR A 111 3.35 0.19 -37.48
C THR A 111 1.92 0.50 -37.95
N THR A 112 1.76 0.88 -39.22
CA THR A 112 0.44 1.06 -39.84
C THR A 112 0.01 -0.17 -40.67
N PRO A 113 -1.30 -0.39 -40.88
CA PRO A 113 -1.79 -1.47 -41.76
C PRO A 113 -1.33 -1.35 -43.22
N GLN A 114 -1.17 -0.12 -43.73
CA GLN A 114 -0.70 0.12 -45.10
C GLN A 114 0.73 -0.39 -45.31
N GLN A 115 1.62 -0.18 -44.34
CA GLN A 115 3.00 -0.66 -44.38
C GLN A 115 3.10 -2.19 -44.32
N LEU A 116 2.21 -2.84 -43.56
CA LEU A 116 2.12 -4.29 -43.49
C LEU A 116 1.62 -4.95 -44.78
N GLN A 117 0.85 -4.23 -45.60
CA GLN A 117 0.31 -4.74 -46.86
C GLN A 117 1.27 -4.53 -48.05
N GLN A 118 2.10 -3.49 -48.02
CA GLN A 118 3.04 -3.15 -49.11
C GLN A 118 4.20 -4.15 -49.24
N GLY A 119 4.53 -4.90 -48.19
CA GLY A 119 5.55 -5.96 -48.22
C GLY A 119 5.17 -7.21 -49.02
N ASN A 120 3.91 -7.33 -49.50
CA ASN A 120 3.41 -8.50 -50.20
C ASN A 120 3.56 -8.40 -51.74
N SER A 121 3.99 -7.25 -52.26
CA SER A 121 3.89 -6.93 -53.70
C SER A 121 5.21 -7.14 -54.48
N SER A 122 6.30 -7.56 -53.84
CA SER A 122 7.64 -7.61 -54.46
C SER A 122 8.23 -9.01 -54.69
N SER A 123 7.53 -10.10 -54.36
CA SER A 123 7.99 -11.46 -54.69
C SER A 123 7.18 -12.08 -55.82
N GLY A 124 7.67 -11.88 -57.05
CA GLY A 124 7.26 -12.67 -58.21
C GLY A 124 7.82 -14.10 -58.11
N GLY A 125 6.94 -15.09 -58.26
CA GLY A 125 7.31 -16.46 -58.65
C GLY A 125 7.50 -17.45 -57.50
N GLY A 126 6.48 -18.27 -57.26
CA GLY A 126 6.59 -19.48 -56.44
C GLY A 126 5.25 -19.89 -55.84
N GLY A 127 4.50 -20.75 -56.52
CA GLY A 127 3.26 -21.31 -55.99
C GLY A 127 3.52 -22.19 -54.77
N GLY A 128 2.98 -21.78 -53.62
CA GLY A 128 2.97 -22.54 -52.38
C GLY A 128 2.55 -21.63 -51.23
N ASP A 129 1.34 -21.86 -50.70
CA ASP A 129 0.57 -21.02 -49.77
C ASP A 129 0.13 -19.65 -50.30
N ALA A 130 -1.15 -19.57 -50.69
CA ALA A 130 -1.85 -18.29 -50.74
C ALA A 130 -1.79 -17.65 -49.34
N GLY A 131 -0.87 -16.70 -49.15
CA GLY A 131 -0.61 -16.05 -47.87
C GLY A 131 -1.90 -15.49 -47.29
N ALA A 132 -2.39 -16.11 -46.21
CA ALA A 132 -3.54 -15.63 -45.48
C ALA A 132 -3.27 -14.17 -45.05
N SER A 133 -4.23 -13.28 -45.30
CA SER A 133 -4.13 -11.89 -44.84
C SER A 133 -3.92 -11.87 -43.32
N PRO A 134 -3.03 -11.02 -42.79
CA PRO A 134 -2.77 -10.98 -41.36
C PRO A 134 -4.07 -10.71 -40.56
N GLU A 135 -4.31 -11.51 -39.52
CA GLU A 135 -5.43 -11.30 -38.60
C GLU A 135 -5.12 -10.11 -37.68
N PHE A 136 -5.78 -8.98 -37.90
CA PHE A 136 -5.69 -7.80 -37.01
C PHE A 136 -6.65 -7.95 -35.83
N LEU A 137 -6.11 -7.84 -34.62
CA LEU A 137 -6.83 -7.98 -33.35
C LEU A 137 -7.08 -6.61 -32.76
N PHE A 138 -8.34 -6.20 -32.61
CA PHE A 138 -8.69 -4.89 -32.07
C PHE A 138 -8.51 -4.85 -30.55
N LEU A 139 -7.69 -3.93 -30.04
CA LEU A 139 -7.39 -3.79 -28.62
C LEU A 139 -8.24 -2.72 -27.94
N GLY A 140 -8.57 -1.64 -28.66
CA GLY A 140 -9.36 -0.54 -28.11
C GLY A 140 -9.19 0.76 -28.86
N LEU A 141 -9.77 1.81 -28.30
CA LEU A 141 -9.56 3.19 -28.71
C LEU A 141 -8.81 3.92 -27.61
N GLU A 142 -7.92 4.81 -28.01
CA GLU A 142 -7.29 5.77 -27.12
C GLU A 142 -8.20 6.98 -26.87
N ASP A 143 -7.83 7.77 -25.87
CA ASP A 143 -8.56 8.99 -25.51
C ASP A 143 -8.60 10.01 -26.67
N ALA A 144 -7.56 10.05 -27.51
CA ALA A 144 -7.51 10.87 -28.73
C ALA A 144 -8.32 10.28 -29.91
N GLY A 145 -8.98 9.14 -29.74
CA GLY A 145 -9.79 8.47 -30.76
C GLY A 145 -9.03 7.53 -31.70
N GLY A 146 -7.69 7.48 -31.62
CA GLY A 146 -6.87 6.55 -32.38
C GLY A 146 -7.17 5.09 -32.03
N ALA A 147 -7.30 4.23 -33.03
CA ALA A 147 -7.53 2.81 -32.82
C ALA A 147 -6.21 2.06 -32.61
N VAL A 148 -6.22 1.09 -31.70
CA VAL A 148 -5.07 0.22 -31.43
C VAL A 148 -5.41 -1.20 -31.81
N PHE A 149 -4.53 -1.81 -32.60
CA PHE A 149 -4.60 -3.21 -33.00
C PHE A 149 -3.33 -3.96 -32.59
N ALA A 150 -3.42 -5.28 -32.51
CA ALA A 150 -2.28 -6.18 -32.47
C ALA A 150 -2.29 -7.07 -33.70
N VAL A 151 -1.10 -7.50 -34.12
CA VAL A 151 -0.95 -8.50 -35.17
C VAL A 151 0.20 -9.44 -34.82
N GLN A 152 0.03 -10.72 -35.10
CA GLN A 152 1.14 -11.66 -35.12
C GLN A 152 2.04 -11.28 -36.31
N ALA A 153 3.32 -11.04 -36.06
CA ALA A 153 4.30 -10.63 -37.06
C ALA A 153 4.23 -11.55 -38.30
N PRO A 154 3.80 -11.03 -39.46
CA PRO A 154 3.64 -11.82 -40.68
C PRO A 154 4.96 -12.47 -41.11
N ALA A 155 4.89 -13.71 -41.60
CA ALA A 155 6.08 -14.48 -41.98
C ALA A 155 7.00 -13.74 -42.98
N HIS A 156 6.41 -13.03 -43.94
CA HIS A 156 7.15 -12.27 -44.95
C HIS A 156 7.89 -11.04 -44.41
N LEU A 157 7.51 -10.54 -43.22
CA LEU A 157 8.15 -9.40 -42.57
C LEU A 157 9.22 -9.84 -41.55
N LEU A 158 9.22 -11.11 -41.12
CA LEU A 158 10.23 -11.61 -40.19
C LEU A 158 11.68 -11.37 -40.65
N PRO A 159 12.04 -11.48 -41.95
CA PRO A 159 13.40 -11.17 -42.40
C PRO A 159 13.77 -9.68 -42.30
N LEU A 160 12.79 -8.79 -42.22
CA LEU A 160 12.97 -7.33 -42.14
C LEU A 160 12.96 -6.82 -40.68
N LEU A 161 12.56 -7.67 -39.74
CA LEU A 161 12.46 -7.35 -38.32
C LEU A 161 13.69 -7.90 -37.57
N PRO A 162 13.98 -7.42 -36.35
CA PRO A 162 15.08 -7.95 -35.56
C PRO A 162 14.92 -9.46 -35.36
N PRO A 163 16.01 -10.24 -35.25
CA PRO A 163 15.90 -11.66 -35.00
C PRO A 163 15.31 -11.92 -33.60
N THR A 164 14.49 -12.96 -33.50
CA THR A 164 13.70 -13.25 -32.29
C THR A 164 14.49 -14.01 -31.23
N ASP A 165 15.71 -14.43 -31.51
CA ASP A 165 16.63 -15.11 -30.59
C ASP A 165 17.42 -14.15 -29.69
N GLY A 166 17.26 -12.84 -29.88
CA GLY A 166 18.01 -11.82 -29.15
C GLY A 166 19.42 -11.60 -29.69
N SER A 167 19.79 -12.18 -30.85
CA SER A 167 21.03 -11.84 -31.53
C SER A 167 20.99 -10.38 -31.99
N THR A 168 21.91 -9.58 -31.47
CA THR A 168 21.98 -8.14 -31.70
C THR A 168 22.52 -7.83 -33.09
N ARG A 169 21.77 -8.14 -34.15
CA ARG A 169 21.89 -7.34 -35.36
C ARG A 169 21.15 -6.04 -35.07
N ALA A 170 21.90 -5.05 -34.56
CA ALA A 170 21.37 -3.77 -34.13
C ALA A 170 20.38 -3.23 -35.17
N ALA A 171 19.11 -3.20 -34.81
CA ALA A 171 18.06 -2.65 -35.64
C ALA A 171 18.17 -1.12 -35.61
N PRO A 172 17.65 -0.41 -36.62
CA PRO A 172 17.54 1.04 -36.59
C PRO A 172 16.85 1.47 -35.28
N GLY A 173 17.48 2.38 -34.51
CA GLY A 173 16.91 2.87 -33.24
C GLY A 173 16.92 1.88 -32.06
N GLY A 174 17.73 0.82 -32.09
CA GLY A 174 17.89 -0.08 -30.94
C GLY A 174 16.72 -1.05 -30.69
N ALA A 175 15.83 -1.21 -31.66
CA ALA A 175 14.65 -2.07 -31.53
C ALA A 175 15.01 -3.55 -31.27
N CYS A 176 14.29 -4.20 -30.35
CA CYS A 176 14.48 -5.61 -30.04
C CYS A 176 13.18 -6.31 -29.60
N TRP A 177 13.16 -7.64 -29.73
CA TRP A 177 12.06 -8.46 -29.24
C TRP A 177 12.23 -8.75 -27.75
N VAL A 178 11.32 -8.23 -26.93
CA VAL A 178 11.35 -8.43 -25.49
C VAL A 178 10.11 -9.20 -25.06
N ASP A 179 10.30 -10.12 -24.12
CA ASP A 179 9.20 -10.80 -23.45
C ASP A 179 8.29 -9.75 -22.77
N VAL A 180 6.99 -9.79 -23.03
CA VAL A 180 6.05 -8.74 -22.58
C VAL A 180 6.03 -8.61 -21.06
N ARG A 181 6.25 -9.71 -20.31
CA ARG A 181 6.35 -9.68 -18.85
C ARG A 181 7.58 -8.91 -18.38
N LYS A 182 8.70 -9.02 -19.10
CA LYS A 182 9.92 -8.26 -18.81
C LYS A 182 9.78 -6.79 -19.21
N ALA A 183 9.19 -6.53 -20.38
CA ALA A 183 9.02 -5.18 -20.91
C ALA A 183 8.05 -4.34 -20.06
N GLY A 184 6.95 -4.96 -19.58
CA GLY A 184 5.91 -4.26 -18.82
C GLY A 184 6.38 -3.60 -17.52
N ALA A 185 7.50 -4.02 -16.94
CA ALA A 185 8.06 -3.38 -15.75
C ALA A 185 8.64 -1.98 -16.03
N GLY A 186 9.01 -1.70 -17.28
CA GLY A 186 9.50 -0.40 -17.74
C GLY A 186 8.48 0.38 -18.57
N MET A 187 7.20 0.00 -18.52
CA MET A 187 6.09 0.66 -19.22
C MET A 187 5.19 1.40 -18.23
N THR A 188 4.42 2.37 -18.74
CA THR A 188 3.31 2.95 -17.98
C THR A 188 2.22 1.90 -17.73
N GLY A 189 1.37 2.12 -16.72
CA GLY A 189 0.25 1.21 -16.42
C GLY A 189 -0.68 0.93 -17.62
N PRO A 190 -1.17 1.97 -18.34
CA PRO A 190 -1.98 1.79 -19.54
C PRO A 190 -1.28 0.98 -20.64
N ASP A 191 -0.01 1.25 -20.91
CA ASP A 191 0.76 0.61 -21.99
C ASP A 191 0.99 -0.86 -21.70
N ALA A 192 1.36 -1.16 -20.44
CA ALA A 192 1.51 -2.53 -19.96
C ALA A 192 0.17 -3.29 -20.08
N ALA A 193 -0.97 -2.65 -19.82
CA ALA A 193 -2.28 -3.28 -19.95
C ALA A 193 -2.64 -3.59 -21.41
N VAL A 194 -2.38 -2.67 -22.34
CA VAL A 194 -2.60 -2.88 -23.79
C VAL A 194 -1.66 -3.95 -24.33
N ALA A 195 -0.38 -3.91 -23.96
CA ALA A 195 0.61 -4.92 -24.35
C ALA A 195 0.27 -6.31 -23.80
N ALA A 196 -0.20 -6.40 -22.56
CA ALA A 196 -0.68 -7.64 -21.97
C ALA A 196 -1.90 -8.19 -22.72
N LEU A 197 -2.89 -7.34 -23.05
CA LEU A 197 -4.04 -7.76 -23.87
C LEU A 197 -3.62 -8.27 -25.25
N ALA A 198 -2.69 -7.57 -25.91
CA ALA A 198 -2.13 -7.97 -27.19
C ALA A 198 -1.45 -9.35 -27.09
N ALA A 199 -0.63 -9.57 -26.07
CA ALA A 199 0.04 -10.84 -25.82
C ALA A 199 -0.96 -11.98 -25.59
N GLY A 200 -1.96 -11.76 -24.74
CA GLY A 200 -2.99 -12.75 -24.44
C GLY A 200 -3.82 -13.13 -25.66
N LEU A 201 -4.29 -12.14 -26.43
CA LEU A 201 -5.10 -12.41 -27.62
C LEU A 201 -4.29 -13.10 -28.72
N THR A 202 -3.07 -12.64 -29.01
CA THR A 202 -2.21 -13.26 -30.04
C THR A 202 -1.84 -14.70 -29.67
N GLN A 203 -1.49 -14.95 -28.41
CA GLN A 203 -1.21 -16.29 -27.91
C GLN A 203 -2.44 -17.20 -27.97
N TRP A 204 -3.61 -16.70 -27.57
CA TRP A 204 -4.85 -17.45 -27.66
C TRP A 204 -5.19 -17.80 -29.11
N HIS A 205 -5.10 -16.84 -30.05
CA HIS A 205 -5.32 -17.06 -31.47
C HIS A 205 -4.43 -18.18 -32.03
N ALA A 206 -3.15 -18.22 -31.63
CA ALA A 206 -2.23 -19.27 -32.04
C ALA A 206 -2.67 -20.68 -31.57
N SER A 207 -3.32 -20.77 -30.40
CA SER A 207 -3.82 -22.04 -29.84
C SER A 207 -5.25 -22.42 -30.25
N ALA A 208 -6.03 -21.48 -30.78
CA ALA A 208 -7.47 -21.62 -31.02
C ALA A 208 -7.84 -21.76 -32.51
N ALA A 209 -6.90 -22.12 -33.37
CA ALA A 209 -7.08 -22.26 -34.82
C ALA A 209 -8.16 -23.31 -35.20
N PHE A 210 -8.43 -24.28 -34.33
CA PHE A 210 -9.44 -25.33 -34.54
C PHE A 210 -10.44 -25.37 -33.39
N CYS A 211 -11.68 -25.75 -33.69
CA CYS A 211 -12.72 -25.91 -32.68
C CYS A 211 -12.49 -27.18 -31.86
N SER A 212 -12.35 -27.05 -30.55
CA SER A 212 -12.18 -28.22 -29.64
C SER A 212 -13.37 -29.20 -29.66
N ARG A 213 -14.56 -28.75 -30.09
CA ARG A 213 -15.77 -29.58 -30.17
C ARG A 213 -15.87 -30.37 -31.46
N THR A 214 -15.51 -29.77 -32.60
CA THR A 214 -15.78 -30.35 -33.94
C THR A 214 -14.51 -30.63 -34.75
N GLY A 215 -13.35 -30.11 -34.33
CA GLY A 215 -12.09 -30.18 -35.08
C GLY A 215 -12.01 -29.25 -36.29
N SER A 216 -13.08 -28.53 -36.64
CA SER A 216 -13.10 -27.65 -37.82
C SER A 216 -12.24 -26.39 -37.60
N PRO A 217 -11.62 -25.83 -38.66
CA PRO A 217 -10.96 -24.52 -38.59
C PRO A 217 -11.90 -23.44 -38.07
N THR A 218 -11.37 -22.48 -37.33
CA THR A 218 -12.11 -21.33 -36.81
C THR A 218 -11.61 -20.04 -37.46
N LEU A 219 -12.48 -19.04 -37.57
CA LEU A 219 -12.16 -17.70 -38.06
C LEU A 219 -12.33 -16.67 -36.95
N ALA A 220 -11.42 -15.70 -36.89
CA ALA A 220 -11.56 -14.55 -35.99
C ALA A 220 -12.91 -13.84 -36.17
N SER A 221 -13.53 -13.46 -35.06
CA SER A 221 -14.78 -12.71 -35.02
C SER A 221 -14.74 -11.69 -33.87
N SER A 222 -15.68 -10.73 -33.86
CA SER A 222 -15.74 -9.67 -32.84
C SER A 222 -14.42 -8.89 -32.65
N GLY A 223 -13.74 -8.57 -33.76
CA GLY A 223 -12.43 -7.90 -33.73
C GLY A 223 -11.32 -8.71 -33.07
N GLY A 224 -11.38 -10.04 -33.13
CA GLY A 224 -10.37 -10.92 -32.52
C GLY A 224 -10.65 -11.32 -31.06
N HIS A 225 -11.82 -11.00 -30.52
CA HIS A 225 -12.20 -11.41 -29.15
C HIS A 225 -13.04 -12.67 -29.10
N SER A 226 -13.32 -13.26 -30.26
CA SER A 226 -13.94 -14.57 -30.40
C SER A 226 -13.45 -15.24 -31.68
N ARG A 227 -13.59 -16.56 -31.79
CA ARG A 227 -13.44 -17.28 -33.06
C ARG A 227 -14.68 -18.12 -33.33
N THR A 228 -15.09 -18.21 -34.59
CA THR A 228 -16.28 -18.95 -35.02
C THR A 228 -15.88 -20.12 -35.92
N PRO A 229 -16.35 -21.35 -35.66
CA PRO A 229 -16.09 -22.50 -36.53
C PRO A 229 -16.60 -22.28 -37.95
N THR A 230 -15.84 -22.75 -38.95
CA THR A 230 -16.16 -22.63 -40.39
C THR A 230 -17.17 -23.67 -40.88
N ALA A 231 -17.20 -24.85 -40.27
CA ALA A 231 -18.06 -25.94 -40.72
C ALA A 231 -19.51 -25.79 -40.23
N THR A 232 -20.46 -25.92 -41.15
CA THR A 232 -21.90 -26.03 -40.88
C THR A 232 -22.34 -27.49 -40.83
N ALA A 233 -22.80 -27.92 -39.66
CA ALA A 233 -23.83 -28.95 -39.46
C ALA A 233 -23.71 -30.35 -40.13
N THR A 234 -22.53 -30.82 -40.57
CA THR A 234 -22.35 -32.26 -40.84
C THR A 234 -22.12 -33.07 -39.56
N ASP A 235 -21.80 -32.39 -38.46
CA ASP A 235 -21.67 -32.94 -37.13
C ASP A 235 -22.94 -32.62 -36.32
N SER A 236 -23.54 -33.63 -35.68
CA SER A 236 -24.66 -33.48 -34.73
C SER A 236 -24.36 -32.46 -33.61
N ARG A 237 -23.07 -32.16 -33.40
CA ARG A 237 -22.59 -31.13 -32.49
C ARG A 237 -22.75 -29.74 -33.10
N ARG A 238 -23.73 -28.95 -32.59
CA ARG A 238 -23.86 -27.52 -32.95
C ARG A 238 -22.53 -26.74 -32.84
N PRO A 239 -22.12 -25.98 -33.87
CA PRO A 239 -20.95 -25.11 -33.79
C PRO A 239 -21.23 -23.95 -32.82
N ARG A 240 -20.22 -23.58 -32.02
CA ARG A 240 -20.30 -22.48 -31.05
C ARG A 240 -19.05 -21.62 -31.16
N SER A 241 -19.22 -20.31 -31.05
CA SER A 241 -18.08 -19.40 -30.91
C SER A 241 -17.26 -19.75 -29.68
N VAL A 242 -15.94 -19.70 -29.83
CA VAL A 242 -14.97 -19.87 -28.76
C VAL A 242 -14.42 -18.52 -28.35
N TYR A 243 -14.10 -18.37 -27.07
CA TYR A 243 -13.60 -17.15 -26.45
C TYR A 243 -12.25 -17.43 -25.77
N PRO A 244 -11.42 -16.40 -25.53
CA PRO A 244 -10.22 -16.55 -24.72
C PRO A 244 -10.54 -17.19 -23.36
N ARG A 245 -9.73 -18.17 -22.98
CA ARG A 245 -9.79 -18.76 -21.64
C ARG A 245 -9.18 -17.76 -20.64
N ILE A 246 -9.73 -17.71 -19.44
CA ILE A 246 -9.14 -17.00 -18.31
C ILE A 246 -9.05 -17.99 -17.16
N ASP A 247 -7.83 -18.25 -16.69
CA ASP A 247 -7.56 -19.18 -15.59
C ASP A 247 -7.46 -18.38 -14.28
N PRO A 248 -8.42 -18.51 -13.34
CA PRO A 248 -8.37 -17.79 -12.08
C PRO A 248 -7.21 -18.28 -11.22
N ALA A 249 -6.39 -17.35 -10.72
CA ALA A 249 -5.28 -17.64 -9.82
C ALA A 249 -5.31 -16.68 -8.64
N VAL A 250 -5.16 -17.22 -7.43
CA VAL A 250 -5.06 -16.43 -6.21
C VAL A 250 -3.62 -15.99 -6.00
N ILE A 251 -3.42 -14.82 -5.40
CA ILE A 251 -2.14 -14.37 -4.88
C ILE A 251 -2.37 -13.74 -3.51
N VAL A 252 -1.67 -14.21 -2.50
CA VAL A 252 -1.99 -13.88 -1.11
C VAL A 252 -0.74 -13.52 -0.32
N ALA A 253 -0.84 -12.47 0.49
CA ALA A 253 0.09 -12.25 1.58
C ALA A 253 -0.58 -12.65 2.91
N VAL A 254 0.08 -13.54 3.65
CA VAL A 254 -0.42 -14.07 4.91
C VAL A 254 0.32 -13.38 6.04
N SER A 255 -0.43 -12.81 6.97
CA SER A 255 0.11 -12.05 8.10
C SER A 255 -0.06 -12.79 9.42
N CYS A 256 0.84 -12.52 10.36
CA CYS A 256 0.73 -12.94 11.74
C CYS A 256 1.34 -11.84 12.62
N GLY A 257 0.48 -10.98 13.17
CA GLY A 257 0.91 -9.76 13.86
C GLY A 257 1.73 -8.85 12.94
N ASP A 258 3.00 -8.63 13.28
CA ASP A 258 3.91 -7.70 12.59
C ASP A 258 4.72 -8.39 11.48
N TRP A 259 4.36 -9.62 11.14
CA TRP A 259 5.09 -10.48 10.21
C TRP A 259 4.22 -10.82 9.01
N LEU A 260 4.84 -10.84 7.82
CA LEU A 260 4.21 -11.24 6.57
C LEU A 260 5.00 -12.40 5.94
N LEU A 261 4.30 -13.46 5.53
CA LEU A 261 4.88 -14.61 4.86
C LEU A 261 5.11 -14.30 3.38
N LEU A 262 6.35 -14.49 2.91
CA LEU A 262 6.71 -14.39 1.49
C LEU A 262 7.54 -15.61 1.07
N GLY A 263 7.42 -16.00 -0.19
CA GLY A 263 8.14 -17.12 -0.81
C GLY A 263 8.96 -16.70 -2.02
N ARG A 264 9.88 -17.58 -2.44
CA ARG A 264 10.63 -17.49 -3.70
C ARG A 264 10.72 -18.84 -4.41
N LYS A 265 10.68 -18.81 -5.75
CA LYS A 265 10.94 -19.98 -6.60
C LYS A 265 12.41 -20.01 -7.04
N ALA A 266 12.95 -21.21 -7.24
CA ALA A 266 14.35 -21.43 -7.65
C ALA A 266 14.73 -20.79 -9.00
N SER A 267 13.75 -20.57 -9.88
CA SER A 267 13.96 -19.96 -11.19
C SER A 267 14.06 -18.43 -11.17
N TRP A 268 13.85 -17.80 -10.02
CA TRP A 268 13.85 -16.34 -9.89
C TRP A 268 15.25 -15.78 -9.67
N ILE A 269 15.39 -14.47 -9.89
CA ILE A 269 16.62 -13.75 -9.57
C ILE A 269 16.84 -13.83 -8.05
N ASP A 270 18.10 -14.05 -7.66
CA ASP A 270 18.48 -14.16 -6.26
C ASP A 270 18.00 -12.98 -5.42
N GLY A 271 17.47 -13.31 -4.24
CA GLY A 271 16.96 -12.37 -3.25
C GLY A 271 15.57 -11.83 -3.56
N ARG A 272 14.90 -12.24 -4.64
CA ARG A 272 13.52 -11.83 -4.92
C ARG A 272 12.51 -12.68 -4.16
N TYR A 273 11.71 -12.06 -3.30
CA TYR A 273 10.58 -12.67 -2.60
C TYR A 273 9.26 -12.05 -3.04
N SER A 274 8.17 -12.82 -2.99
CA SER A 274 6.82 -12.40 -3.38
C SER A 274 5.75 -13.09 -2.53
N CYS A 275 4.52 -12.60 -2.61
CA CYS A 275 3.33 -13.30 -2.15
C CYS A 275 3.23 -14.70 -2.77
N LEU A 276 2.63 -15.64 -2.04
CA LEU A 276 2.33 -17.00 -2.53
C LEU A 276 1.17 -16.94 -3.52
N ALA A 277 1.16 -17.81 -4.52
CA ALA A 277 0.18 -17.76 -5.59
C ALA A 277 -0.01 -19.11 -6.29
N GLY A 278 -1.25 -19.45 -6.60
CA GLY A 278 -1.59 -20.64 -7.36
C GLY A 278 -3.00 -20.61 -7.95
N PHE A 279 -3.34 -21.65 -8.69
CA PHE A 279 -4.59 -21.70 -9.44
C PHE A 279 -5.77 -22.10 -8.55
N ALA A 280 -6.95 -21.54 -8.80
CA ALA A 280 -8.16 -22.05 -8.17
C ALA A 280 -8.60 -23.35 -8.88
N GLU A 281 -9.01 -24.35 -8.11
CA GLU A 281 -9.49 -25.62 -8.64
C GLU A 281 -11.00 -25.65 -8.94
N LEU A 282 -11.44 -26.66 -9.69
CA LEU A 282 -12.85 -26.84 -10.01
C LEU A 282 -13.65 -27.18 -8.75
N GLY A 283 -14.65 -26.34 -8.44
CA GLY A 283 -15.51 -26.53 -7.26
C GLY A 283 -14.99 -25.86 -5.99
N GLU A 284 -13.85 -25.17 -6.08
CA GLU A 284 -13.22 -24.45 -4.99
C GLU A 284 -13.61 -22.96 -4.99
N THR A 285 -13.82 -22.37 -3.81
CA THR A 285 -13.91 -20.90 -3.69
C THR A 285 -12.51 -20.27 -3.71
N LEU A 286 -12.41 -18.97 -3.99
CA LEU A 286 -11.10 -18.31 -4.00
C LEU A 286 -10.44 -18.30 -2.61
N GLU A 287 -11.25 -18.22 -1.55
CA GLU A 287 -10.79 -18.30 -0.17
C GLU A 287 -10.24 -19.69 0.17
N GLN A 288 -10.89 -20.75 -0.32
CA GLN A 288 -10.40 -22.12 -0.20
C GLN A 288 -9.08 -22.31 -0.95
N ALA A 289 -8.98 -21.77 -2.18
CA ALA A 289 -7.74 -21.80 -2.96
C ALA A 289 -6.59 -21.08 -2.22
N VAL A 290 -6.87 -19.93 -1.61
CA VAL A 290 -5.90 -19.22 -0.76
C VAL A 290 -5.40 -20.12 0.38
N ALA A 291 -6.30 -20.76 1.12
CA ALA A 291 -5.91 -21.60 2.23
C ALA A 291 -5.14 -22.86 1.80
N ARG A 292 -5.56 -23.50 0.70
CA ARG A 292 -4.90 -24.67 0.13
C ARG A 292 -3.49 -24.35 -0.34
N GLU A 293 -3.33 -23.34 -1.19
CA GLU A 293 -2.02 -22.96 -1.77
C GLU A 293 -1.00 -22.61 -0.68
N VAL A 294 -1.41 -21.87 0.35
CA VAL A 294 -0.51 -21.52 1.47
C VAL A 294 -0.13 -22.76 2.29
N ALA A 295 -1.08 -23.67 2.52
CA ALA A 295 -0.82 -24.91 3.24
C ALA A 295 0.10 -25.86 2.46
N GLU A 296 -0.08 -25.96 1.14
CA GLU A 296 0.74 -26.80 0.26
C GLU A 296 2.16 -26.24 0.12
N GLU A 297 2.32 -24.96 -0.21
CA GLU A 297 3.65 -24.38 -0.49
C GLU A 297 4.47 -24.08 0.77
N ALA A 298 3.81 -23.73 1.89
CA ALA A 298 4.48 -23.21 3.09
C ALA A 298 4.06 -23.89 4.40
N GLY A 299 3.08 -24.81 4.39
CA GLY A 299 2.62 -25.50 5.60
C GLY A 299 1.96 -24.60 6.65
N VAL A 300 1.57 -23.37 6.28
CA VAL A 300 1.00 -22.40 7.21
C VAL A 300 -0.53 -22.44 7.17
N PRO A 301 -1.22 -22.71 8.29
CA PRO A 301 -2.68 -22.70 8.31
C PRO A 301 -3.21 -21.26 8.22
N VAL A 302 -4.20 -21.04 7.34
CA VAL A 302 -4.84 -19.73 7.13
C VAL A 302 -6.21 -19.69 7.81
N ASN A 303 -6.53 -18.56 8.46
CA ASN A 303 -7.87 -18.28 8.95
C ASN A 303 -8.76 -17.86 7.77
N LEU A 304 -9.63 -18.75 7.29
CA LEU A 304 -10.53 -18.48 6.18
C LEU A 304 -11.41 -17.23 6.37
N GLY A 305 -11.80 -16.90 7.60
CA GLY A 305 -12.63 -15.72 7.89
C GLY A 305 -11.88 -14.38 7.76
N SER A 306 -10.55 -14.42 7.68
CA SER A 306 -9.70 -13.24 7.51
C SER A 306 -9.36 -12.95 6.04
N VAL A 307 -9.68 -13.87 5.12
CA VAL A 307 -9.34 -13.74 3.70
C VAL A 307 -10.14 -12.58 3.11
N ARG A 308 -9.44 -11.54 2.68
CA ARG A 308 -10.05 -10.33 2.10
C ARG A 308 -9.42 -9.96 0.77
N TYR A 309 -10.27 -9.60 -0.19
CA TYR A 309 -9.85 -9.17 -1.50
C TYR A 309 -9.18 -7.79 -1.45
N VAL A 310 -8.09 -7.62 -2.20
CA VAL A 310 -7.34 -6.36 -2.34
C VAL A 310 -7.49 -5.80 -3.75
N GLY A 311 -7.36 -6.64 -4.77
CA GLY A 311 -7.33 -6.19 -6.16
C GLY A 311 -7.14 -7.34 -7.12
N SER A 312 -7.27 -7.07 -8.42
CA SER A 312 -6.99 -8.05 -9.47
C SER A 312 -6.09 -7.46 -10.54
N GLN A 313 -5.42 -8.34 -11.27
CA GLN A 313 -4.53 -7.98 -12.37
C GLN A 313 -4.59 -9.07 -13.44
N PRO A 314 -4.96 -8.74 -14.70
CA PRO A 314 -4.79 -9.65 -15.81
C PRO A 314 -3.33 -10.05 -15.95
N TRP A 315 -3.07 -11.35 -16.07
CA TRP A 315 -1.73 -11.93 -16.18
C TRP A 315 -1.69 -12.95 -17.34
N PRO A 316 -1.66 -12.47 -18.59
CA PRO A 316 -1.83 -13.29 -19.79
C PRO A 316 -0.56 -14.04 -20.19
N PHE A 317 0.02 -14.76 -19.23
CA PHE A 317 1.24 -15.54 -19.38
C PHE A 317 1.09 -16.93 -18.73
N PRO A 318 0.18 -17.78 -19.24
CA PRO A 318 -0.46 -17.67 -20.56
C PRO A 318 -1.85 -17.01 -20.58
N ALA A 319 -2.67 -17.15 -19.53
CA ALA A 319 -4.07 -16.70 -19.57
C ALA A 319 -4.68 -16.45 -18.18
N SER A 320 -3.87 -16.12 -17.18
CA SER A 320 -4.35 -16.03 -15.80
C SER A 320 -5.05 -14.71 -15.49
N LEU A 321 -6.03 -14.74 -14.59
CA LEU A 321 -6.47 -13.56 -13.85
C LEU A 321 -5.98 -13.70 -12.42
N MET A 322 -5.01 -12.86 -12.03
CA MET A 322 -4.50 -12.83 -10.67
C MET A 322 -5.49 -12.08 -9.78
N ILE A 323 -5.89 -12.72 -8.69
CA ILE A 323 -6.85 -12.22 -7.72
C ILE A 323 -6.15 -12.14 -6.37
N GLY A 324 -5.96 -10.91 -5.90
CA GLY A 324 -5.12 -10.56 -4.77
C GLY A 324 -5.88 -10.57 -3.46
N PHE A 325 -5.31 -11.23 -2.46
CA PHE A 325 -5.87 -11.36 -1.12
C PHE A 325 -4.86 -10.99 -0.03
N LEU A 326 -5.42 -10.56 1.10
CA LEU A 326 -4.73 -10.53 2.40
C LEU A 326 -5.42 -11.52 3.31
N ALA A 327 -4.63 -12.22 4.13
CA ALA A 327 -5.14 -13.17 5.09
C ALA A 327 -4.29 -13.18 6.37
N GLU A 328 -4.83 -13.76 7.42
CA GLU A 328 -4.15 -13.99 8.69
C GLU A 328 -3.90 -15.49 8.88
N ALA A 329 -2.74 -15.83 9.42
CA ALA A 329 -2.45 -17.20 9.80
C ALA A 329 -3.18 -17.58 11.10
N THR A 330 -3.58 -18.84 11.21
CA THR A 330 -4.18 -19.38 12.43
C THR A 330 -3.09 -19.65 13.47
N ASN A 331 -3.19 -19.01 14.63
CA ASN A 331 -2.37 -19.38 15.78
C ASN A 331 -3.05 -20.54 16.51
N GLU A 332 -2.70 -21.78 16.19
CA GLU A 332 -3.09 -22.89 17.07
C GLU A 332 -2.31 -22.77 18.38
N SER A 333 -2.98 -22.25 19.42
CA SER A 333 -2.56 -22.53 20.79
C SER A 333 -2.79 -24.02 21.02
N SER A 334 -1.72 -24.80 20.95
CA SER A 334 -1.72 -26.23 21.26
C SER A 334 -2.43 -26.48 22.59
N SER A 335 -3.69 -26.91 22.53
CA SER A 335 -4.41 -27.41 23.67
C SER A 335 -3.81 -28.75 24.08
N SER A 336 -3.61 -28.91 25.38
CA SER A 336 -2.98 -30.04 26.04
C SER A 336 -3.56 -31.40 25.62
N GLY A 337 -2.83 -32.13 24.78
CA GLY A 337 -3.04 -33.55 24.50
C GLY A 337 -1.77 -34.34 24.87
N SER A 338 -1.82 -35.07 25.98
CA SER A 338 -0.77 -35.99 26.42
C SER A 338 -0.67 -37.19 25.47
N GLY A 339 0.50 -37.41 24.87
CA GLY A 339 0.98 -38.74 24.46
C GLY A 339 1.41 -38.85 23.00
N GLY A 340 2.72 -38.98 22.77
CA GLY A 340 3.28 -39.43 21.49
C GLY A 340 4.50 -38.64 21.03
N SER A 341 5.69 -39.08 21.43
CA SER A 341 6.98 -38.54 21.00
C SER A 341 7.23 -38.81 19.50
N THR A 342 7.15 -37.78 18.67
CA THR A 342 8.04 -37.53 17.52
C THR A 342 8.23 -36.02 17.41
N GLY A 343 9.48 -35.56 17.53
CA GLY A 343 9.80 -34.16 17.77
C GLY A 343 9.43 -33.20 16.64
N ALA A 344 8.57 -32.24 16.95
CA ALA A 344 8.46 -30.95 16.28
C ALA A 344 8.12 -29.91 17.36
N GLY A 345 9.16 -29.32 17.96
CA GLY A 345 8.98 -28.20 18.89
C GLY A 345 8.57 -26.92 18.15
N PRO A 346 8.03 -25.90 18.85
CA PRO A 346 7.71 -24.61 18.25
C PRO A 346 8.97 -24.04 17.60
N ALA A 347 8.89 -23.70 16.31
CA ALA A 347 10.03 -23.19 15.56
C ALA A 347 10.56 -21.92 16.21
N HIS A 348 11.70 -22.05 16.90
CA HIS A 348 12.38 -20.94 17.55
C HIS A 348 13.01 -20.06 16.46
N GLY A 349 12.56 -18.80 16.39
CA GLY A 349 13.14 -17.76 15.55
C GLY A 349 14.65 -17.61 15.79
N LEU A 350 15.42 -18.11 14.81
CA LEU A 350 16.79 -17.74 14.41
C LEU A 350 17.43 -18.75 13.43
N GLY A 351 16.72 -19.81 13.00
CA GLY A 351 17.12 -20.57 11.79
C GLY A 351 17.11 -19.74 10.49
N LEU A 352 16.86 -18.42 10.58
CA LEU A 352 16.64 -17.46 9.51
C LEU A 352 17.89 -16.65 9.10
N LEU A 353 19.04 -16.86 9.74
CA LEU A 353 20.31 -16.22 9.38
C LEU A 353 21.44 -17.25 9.36
N GLU A 354 21.58 -17.99 8.27
CA GLU A 354 22.86 -18.63 7.95
C GLU A 354 23.66 -17.78 6.96
N GLY A 355 24.99 -17.82 7.09
CA GLY A 355 25.90 -17.06 6.24
C GLY A 355 25.89 -15.55 6.50
N ARG A 356 25.75 -14.75 5.43
CA ARG A 356 25.95 -13.28 5.48
C ARG A 356 24.90 -12.55 6.33
N GLY A 357 23.72 -13.14 6.54
CA GLY A 357 22.67 -12.54 7.37
C GLY A 357 23.06 -12.41 8.85
N LEU A 358 23.77 -13.41 9.40
CA LEU A 358 24.27 -13.38 10.77
C LEU A 358 25.41 -12.36 10.93
N MET A 359 26.20 -12.18 9.86
CA MET A 359 27.28 -11.17 9.82
C MET A 359 26.70 -9.76 9.76
N ALA A 360 25.67 -9.52 8.95
CA ALA A 360 24.98 -8.22 8.88
C ALA A 360 24.32 -7.83 10.22
N ALA A 361 23.71 -8.79 10.93
CA ALA A 361 23.15 -8.56 12.27
C ALA A 361 24.23 -8.21 13.32
N ARG A 362 25.45 -8.75 13.17
CA ARG A 362 26.60 -8.43 14.03
C ARG A 362 27.24 -7.08 13.69
N GLU A 363 27.29 -6.71 12.42
CA GLU A 363 27.85 -5.43 11.95
C GLU A 363 27.05 -4.22 12.44
N VAL A 364 25.75 -4.39 12.70
CA VAL A 364 24.88 -3.35 13.31
C VAL A 364 24.83 -3.40 14.85
N GLY A 365 25.68 -4.21 15.49
CA GLY A 365 25.88 -4.21 16.96
C GLY A 365 24.84 -4.97 17.79
N LEU A 366 23.94 -5.74 17.17
CA LEU A 366 22.97 -6.57 17.90
C LEU A 366 23.65 -7.83 18.46
N LYS A 367 23.64 -7.99 19.79
CA LYS A 367 24.15 -9.22 20.41
C LYS A 367 23.19 -10.39 20.11
N PRO A 368 23.69 -11.62 19.91
CA PRO A 368 22.84 -12.78 19.62
C PRO A 368 21.70 -13.00 20.63
N ALA A 369 21.97 -12.78 21.92
CA ALA A 369 20.96 -12.89 22.98
C ALA A 369 19.91 -11.76 22.97
N GLU A 370 20.24 -10.59 22.41
CA GLU A 370 19.33 -9.44 22.27
C GLU A 370 18.42 -9.62 21.05
N ALA A 371 18.96 -10.06 19.90
CA ALA A 371 18.17 -10.43 18.72
C ALA A 371 17.14 -11.53 19.03
N GLN A 372 17.54 -12.52 19.84
CA GLN A 372 16.69 -13.62 20.30
C GLN A 372 15.55 -13.16 21.25
N ARG A 373 15.65 -11.94 21.80
CA ARG A 373 14.63 -11.32 22.67
C ARG A 373 13.56 -10.54 21.87
N TYR A 374 13.90 -10.09 20.66
CA TYR A 374 12.97 -9.43 19.72
C TYR A 374 12.36 -10.41 18.69
N LEU A 375 12.98 -11.57 18.46
CA LEU A 375 12.63 -12.55 17.43
C LEU A 375 12.02 -13.84 18.00
N ARG A 376 11.18 -13.75 19.03
CA ARG A 376 10.22 -14.83 19.32
C ARG A 376 8.84 -14.45 18.79
N PRO A 377 8.62 -14.40 17.47
CA PRO A 377 7.27 -14.31 16.99
C PRO A 377 6.52 -15.57 17.43
N SER A 378 5.31 -15.40 17.95
CA SER A 378 4.32 -16.46 18.02
C SER A 378 3.76 -16.73 16.60
N VAL A 379 4.64 -16.93 15.61
CA VAL A 379 4.26 -17.21 14.22
C VAL A 379 4.27 -18.71 13.98
N PRO A 380 3.39 -19.21 13.08
CA PRO A 380 3.43 -20.60 12.66
C PRO A 380 4.78 -21.00 12.03
N ALA A 381 5.17 -22.26 12.25
CA ALA A 381 6.32 -22.84 11.59
C ALA A 381 6.07 -22.95 10.08
N VAL A 382 7.10 -22.67 9.27
CA VAL A 382 7.03 -22.78 7.82
C VAL A 382 7.59 -24.14 7.40
N GLN A 383 6.85 -24.87 6.57
CA GLN A 383 7.27 -26.13 5.95
C GLN A 383 7.20 -25.94 4.43
N VAL A 384 8.37 -25.73 3.81
CA VAL A 384 8.46 -25.42 2.39
C VAL A 384 8.34 -26.70 1.56
N ASP A 385 7.43 -26.72 0.59
CA ASP A 385 7.47 -27.72 -0.48
C ASP A 385 8.56 -27.36 -1.49
N ALA A 386 9.65 -28.14 -1.47
CA ALA A 386 10.80 -27.96 -2.33
C ALA A 386 10.50 -28.19 -3.83
N ALA A 387 9.36 -28.79 -4.18
CA ALA A 387 8.92 -28.90 -5.56
C ALA A 387 8.45 -27.56 -6.14
N GLU A 388 7.89 -26.68 -5.30
CA GLU A 388 7.29 -25.41 -5.72
C GLU A 388 8.14 -24.20 -5.35
N LEU A 389 8.67 -24.18 -4.13
CA LEU A 389 9.42 -23.06 -3.57
C LEU A 389 10.84 -23.47 -3.22
N GLU A 390 11.79 -22.57 -3.49
CA GLU A 390 13.15 -22.70 -2.97
C GLU A 390 13.19 -22.35 -1.49
N ASP A 391 12.38 -21.36 -1.07
CA ASP A 391 12.41 -20.82 0.28
C ASP A 391 11.13 -20.01 0.58
N ALA A 392 10.63 -20.08 1.81
CA ALA A 392 9.54 -19.23 2.32
C ALA A 392 9.80 -18.82 3.76
N ARG A 393 9.54 -17.55 4.09
CA ARG A 393 9.95 -16.93 5.37
C ARG A 393 8.99 -15.84 5.82
N TRP A 394 8.98 -15.60 7.12
CA TRP A 394 8.31 -14.47 7.76
C TRP A 394 9.21 -13.22 7.70
N PHE A 395 8.68 -12.12 7.19
CA PHE A 395 9.34 -10.82 7.08
C PHE A 395 8.64 -9.80 7.97
N HIS A 396 9.43 -9.09 8.78
CA HIS A 396 8.89 -8.05 9.66
C HIS A 396 8.45 -6.81 8.85
N ALA A 397 7.39 -6.13 9.31
CA ALA A 397 6.83 -4.94 8.69
C ALA A 397 7.90 -3.86 8.37
N ASP A 398 8.80 -3.58 9.31
CA ASP A 398 9.86 -2.58 9.13
C ASP A 398 10.80 -2.90 7.96
N TRP A 399 11.09 -4.19 7.71
CA TRP A 399 11.96 -4.61 6.61
C TRP A 399 11.26 -4.46 5.27
N LEU A 400 9.96 -4.78 5.23
CA LEU A 400 9.14 -4.64 4.04
C LEU A 400 8.92 -3.18 3.67
N ALA A 401 8.65 -2.32 4.64
CA ALA A 401 8.53 -0.87 4.43
C ALA A 401 9.82 -0.26 3.86
N ALA A 402 10.98 -0.71 4.34
CA ALA A 402 12.26 -0.29 3.80
C ALA A 402 12.48 -0.83 2.37
N ALA A 403 12.00 -2.05 2.07
CA ALA A 403 12.18 -2.71 0.77
C ALA A 403 11.23 -2.19 -0.33
N THR A 404 10.03 -1.71 0.02
CA THR A 404 9.07 -1.14 -0.94
C THR A 404 9.35 0.32 -1.28
N GLY A 405 10.18 1.01 -0.49
CA GLY A 405 10.47 2.44 -0.70
C GLY A 405 9.28 3.35 -0.39
N ALA A 406 8.36 2.91 0.48
CA ALA A 406 7.18 3.70 0.85
C ALA A 406 7.62 5.07 1.41
N GLU A 407 7.22 6.15 0.71
CA GLU A 407 7.40 7.52 1.21
C GLU A 407 6.72 7.64 2.57
N GLY A 408 7.51 7.86 3.62
CA GLY A 408 7.04 7.86 5.00
C GLY A 408 7.63 6.76 5.89
N ALA A 409 8.49 5.88 5.38
CA ALA A 409 9.30 5.01 6.23
C ALA A 409 10.03 5.86 7.28
N PRO A 410 9.89 5.58 8.60
CA PRO A 410 10.56 6.38 9.61
C PRO A 410 12.07 6.34 9.33
N PRO A 411 12.79 7.48 9.46
CA PRO A 411 14.24 7.54 9.20
C PRO A 411 15.05 6.52 10.00
N ARG A 412 14.45 5.92 11.04
CA ARG A 412 14.99 4.85 11.87
C ARG A 412 15.07 3.47 11.19
N ALA A 413 14.22 3.12 10.22
CA ALA A 413 14.22 1.78 9.61
C ALA A 413 15.43 1.60 8.66
N ALA A 414 15.68 2.56 7.77
CA ALA A 414 16.84 2.57 6.88
C ALA A 414 18.16 2.81 7.65
N SER A 415 18.13 3.64 8.70
CA SER A 415 19.27 3.95 9.57
C SER A 415 19.77 2.75 10.37
N ARG A 416 18.89 1.83 10.81
CA ARG A 416 19.28 0.65 11.61
C ARG A 416 19.88 -0.50 10.80
N LEU A 417 19.67 -0.51 9.48
CA LEU A 417 20.05 -1.61 8.59
C LEU A 417 21.30 -1.31 7.73
N GLY A 418 21.99 -0.20 7.96
CA GLY A 418 23.22 0.13 7.21
C GLY A 418 23.00 0.37 5.72
N GLY A 419 21.76 0.67 5.28
CA GLY A 419 21.43 1.03 3.90
C GLY A 419 21.36 -0.11 2.89
N HIS A 420 21.60 -1.38 3.26
CA HIS A 420 21.53 -2.51 2.34
C HIS A 420 20.51 -3.57 2.78
N ILE A 421 19.39 -3.67 2.06
CA ILE A 421 18.38 -4.72 2.27
C ILE A 421 18.77 -5.94 1.43
N PRO A 422 18.97 -7.13 2.03
CA PRO A 422 19.51 -8.30 1.32
C PRO A 422 18.48 -9.02 0.44
N PHE A 423 17.28 -8.47 0.29
CA PHE A 423 16.20 -9.03 -0.50
C PHE A 423 15.44 -7.93 -1.24
N ARG A 424 14.65 -8.33 -2.25
CA ARG A 424 13.84 -7.43 -3.08
C ARG A 424 12.41 -7.95 -3.16
N VAL A 425 11.47 -7.03 -3.13
CA VAL A 425 10.05 -7.27 -3.41
C VAL A 425 9.74 -7.01 -4.89
N PRO A 426 8.59 -7.47 -5.41
CA PRO A 426 8.19 -7.18 -6.80
C PRO A 426 8.06 -5.67 -7.04
N GLY A 427 8.16 -5.21 -8.29
CA GLY A 427 8.03 -3.78 -8.61
C GLY A 427 6.66 -3.18 -8.25
N ARG A 428 6.59 -1.85 -8.12
CA ARG A 428 5.41 -1.10 -7.61
C ARG A 428 4.07 -1.42 -8.29
N TYR A 429 4.09 -1.76 -9.58
CA TYR A 429 2.87 -2.06 -10.35
C TYR A 429 2.42 -3.53 -10.27
N ALA A 430 3.23 -4.41 -9.67
CA ALA A 430 2.85 -5.81 -9.47
C ALA A 430 1.76 -5.90 -8.39
N LEU A 431 0.74 -6.73 -8.64
CA LEU A 431 -0.32 -6.98 -7.65
C LEU A 431 0.26 -7.44 -6.29
N ALA A 432 1.32 -8.25 -6.29
CA ALA A 432 2.04 -8.64 -5.07
C ALA A 432 2.55 -7.44 -4.24
N ASN A 433 3.15 -6.43 -4.88
CA ASN A 433 3.64 -5.25 -4.19
C ASN A 433 2.46 -4.42 -3.63
N ARG A 434 1.40 -4.22 -4.42
CA ARG A 434 0.17 -3.55 -3.95
C ARG A 434 -0.46 -4.23 -2.73
N ILE A 435 -0.42 -5.56 -2.67
CA ILE A 435 -0.88 -6.33 -1.51
C ILE A 435 -0.02 -6.04 -0.27
N ILE A 436 1.32 -6.11 -0.43
CA ILE A 436 2.27 -5.79 0.66
C ILE A 436 2.07 -4.35 1.15
N ASP A 437 1.95 -3.40 0.22
CA ASP A 437 1.78 -1.97 0.50
C ASP A 437 0.44 -1.67 1.19
N SER A 438 -0.66 -2.32 0.76
CA SER A 438 -1.96 -2.23 1.44
C SER A 438 -1.86 -2.69 2.89
N TRP A 439 -1.18 -3.82 3.15
CA TRP A 439 -0.98 -4.33 4.51
C TRP A 439 -0.13 -3.37 5.37
N LEU A 440 0.96 -2.83 4.82
CA LEU A 440 1.78 -1.84 5.52
C LEU A 440 1.00 -0.57 5.86
N THR A 441 0.23 -0.05 4.90
CA THR A 441 -0.56 1.18 5.04
C THR A 441 -1.62 1.03 6.13
N GLU A 442 -2.37 -0.08 6.12
CA GLU A 442 -3.40 -0.35 7.14
C GLU A 442 -2.79 -0.43 8.55
N ARG A 443 -1.60 -1.01 8.68
CA ARG A 443 -0.89 -1.07 9.95
C ARG A 443 -0.41 0.29 10.43
N GLN A 444 0.12 1.12 9.54
CA GLN A 444 0.51 2.50 9.89
C GLN A 444 -0.71 3.31 10.34
N ALA A 445 -1.84 3.16 9.66
CA ALA A 445 -3.10 3.80 10.05
C ALA A 445 -3.58 3.31 11.42
N ALA A 446 -3.52 2.00 11.71
CA ALA A 446 -3.88 1.44 13.00
C ALA A 446 -2.95 1.93 14.13
N ALA A 447 -1.64 1.99 13.89
CA ALA A 447 -0.66 2.51 14.85
C ALA A 447 -0.87 4.01 15.13
N ALA A 448 -1.16 4.80 14.10
CA ALA A 448 -1.48 6.22 14.23
C ALA A 448 -2.77 6.44 15.03
N ALA A 449 -3.81 5.63 14.77
CA ALA A 449 -5.06 5.67 15.51
C ALA A 449 -4.88 5.31 16.99
N ALA A 450 -4.10 4.27 17.31
CA ALA A 450 -3.76 3.89 18.68
C ALA A 450 -3.00 5.01 19.40
N THR A 451 -2.01 5.61 18.74
CA THR A 451 -1.25 6.75 19.29
C THR A 451 -2.17 7.96 19.55
N ALA A 452 -3.09 8.24 18.63
CA ALA A 452 -4.06 9.32 18.79
C ALA A 452 -5.03 9.05 19.95
N ALA A 453 -5.46 7.80 20.14
CA ALA A 453 -6.31 7.41 21.27
C ALA A 453 -5.58 7.58 22.61
N GLU A 454 -4.33 7.13 22.73
CA GLU A 454 -3.51 7.32 23.94
C GLU A 454 -3.27 8.81 24.25
N LEU A 455 -3.00 9.64 23.23
CA LEU A 455 -2.85 11.08 23.40
C LEU A 455 -4.17 11.73 23.82
N GLY A 456 -5.29 11.27 23.29
CA GLY A 456 -6.63 11.72 23.68
C GLY A 456 -6.96 11.40 25.14
N GLU A 457 -6.65 10.18 25.59
CA GLU A 457 -6.85 9.75 26.99
C GLU A 457 -5.96 10.57 27.95
N ARG A 458 -4.69 10.78 27.60
CA ARG A 458 -3.78 11.65 28.37
C ARG A 458 -4.26 13.11 28.42
N ALA A 459 -4.77 13.64 27.32
CA ALA A 459 -5.33 15.00 27.30
C ALA A 459 -6.59 15.11 28.17
N GLY A 460 -7.45 14.07 28.17
CA GLY A 460 -8.63 13.98 29.04
C GLY A 460 -8.27 14.02 30.52
N THR A 461 -7.34 13.15 30.95
CA THR A 461 -6.87 13.11 32.35
C THR A 461 -6.22 14.43 32.80
N ALA A 462 -5.44 15.09 31.93
CA ALA A 462 -4.84 16.39 32.24
C ALA A 462 -5.90 17.51 32.38
N ALA A 463 -6.95 17.49 31.54
CA ALA A 463 -8.05 18.44 31.63
C ALA A 463 -8.86 18.27 32.92
N GLU A 464 -9.12 17.03 33.33
CA GLU A 464 -9.79 16.69 34.59
C GLU A 464 -8.98 17.15 35.81
N ALA A 465 -7.66 16.90 35.81
CA ALA A 465 -6.77 17.34 36.88
C ALA A 465 -6.73 18.88 37.02
N LEU A 466 -6.73 19.61 35.90
CA LEU A 466 -6.79 21.08 35.92
C LEU A 466 -8.17 21.59 36.37
N ALA A 467 -9.26 20.95 35.97
CA ALA A 467 -10.60 21.30 36.42
C ALA A 467 -10.74 21.08 37.94
N ALA A 468 -10.22 19.98 38.45
CA ALA A 468 -10.17 19.67 39.88
C ALA A 468 -9.32 20.69 40.66
N LEU A 469 -8.15 21.07 40.14
CA LEU A 469 -7.31 22.11 40.73
C LEU A 469 -8.07 23.46 40.82
N ARG A 470 -8.89 23.80 39.82
CA ARG A 470 -9.71 25.02 39.81
C ARG A 470 -10.90 24.96 40.78
N ALA A 471 -11.49 23.77 40.98
CA ALA A 471 -12.66 23.58 41.83
C ALA A 471 -12.39 23.81 43.33
N VAL A 472 -11.16 23.52 43.80
CA VAL A 472 -10.77 23.79 45.19
C VAL A 472 -10.79 25.31 45.47
N PRO A 473 -11.41 25.84 46.53
CA PRO A 473 -11.38 27.29 46.80
C PRO A 473 -9.98 27.80 47.15
N ASP A 474 -9.58 29.00 46.70
CA ASP A 474 -8.25 29.55 47.00
C ASP A 474 -8.09 29.96 48.49
N VAL A 475 -9.18 30.38 49.14
CA VAL A 475 -9.20 30.80 50.55
C VAL A 475 -10.36 30.10 51.27
N GLY A 476 -10.09 29.56 52.47
CA GLY A 476 -11.10 29.00 53.36
C GLY A 476 -10.76 29.35 54.81
N LEU A 477 -11.51 30.27 55.40
CA LEU A 477 -11.25 30.85 56.72
C LEU A 477 -12.54 31.02 57.51
N ASP A 478 -12.49 30.67 58.79
CA ASP A 478 -13.54 31.01 59.75
C ASP A 478 -13.46 32.50 60.16
N SER A 479 -14.35 32.95 61.04
CA SER A 479 -14.25 34.26 61.71
C SER A 479 -13.59 34.14 63.08
N GLY A 480 -12.90 35.19 63.52
CA GLY A 480 -12.19 35.28 64.79
C GLY A 480 -10.67 35.20 64.68
N SER A 481 -10.00 35.02 65.82
CA SER A 481 -8.55 34.79 65.90
C SER A 481 -8.27 33.28 65.85
N MET A 482 -7.54 32.82 64.83
CA MET A 482 -7.29 31.40 64.58
C MET A 482 -5.87 31.14 64.06
N LYS A 483 -5.50 29.86 63.98
CA LYS A 483 -4.27 29.41 63.31
C LYS A 483 -4.55 29.19 61.83
N TYR A 484 -3.59 29.55 60.99
CA TYR A 484 -3.71 29.37 59.55
C TYR A 484 -2.44 28.79 58.93
N VAL A 485 -2.60 28.10 57.80
CA VAL A 485 -1.51 27.54 56.99
C VAL A 485 -1.59 28.09 55.56
N LEU A 486 -0.42 28.30 54.97
CA LEU A 486 -0.28 28.57 53.54
C LEU A 486 0.19 27.29 52.86
N LEU A 487 -0.54 26.87 51.82
CA LEU A 487 -0.32 25.60 51.13
C LEU A 487 -0.15 25.84 49.64
N ARG A 488 0.62 24.99 48.97
CA ARG A 488 0.67 24.86 47.52
C ARG A 488 -0.03 23.57 47.11
N LEU A 489 -1.04 23.69 46.25
CA LEU A 489 -1.71 22.55 45.63
C LEU A 489 -1.24 22.45 44.18
N SER A 490 -0.83 21.28 43.75
CA SER A 490 -0.27 21.03 42.42
C SER A 490 -0.84 19.77 41.77
N THR A 491 -0.89 19.77 40.44
CA THR A 491 -1.13 18.55 39.66
C THR A 491 0.02 17.57 39.81
N ALA A 492 -0.23 16.28 39.65
CA ALA A 492 0.78 15.22 39.84
C ALA A 492 2.00 15.37 38.90
N ASP A 493 1.81 15.98 37.74
CA ASP A 493 2.86 16.31 36.76
C ASP A 493 3.68 17.56 37.13
N GLY A 494 3.26 18.31 38.16
CA GLY A 494 3.89 19.56 38.60
C GLY A 494 3.72 20.76 37.66
N LEU A 495 2.98 20.61 36.55
CA LEU A 495 2.84 21.66 35.53
C LEU A 495 1.91 22.78 35.98
N HIS A 496 0.88 22.47 36.76
CA HIS A 496 -0.06 23.46 37.27
C HIS A 496 -0.07 23.45 38.80
N SER A 497 -0.05 24.64 39.39
CA SER A 497 -0.17 24.79 40.84
C SER A 497 -0.86 26.09 41.21
N LYS A 498 -1.40 26.12 42.42
CA LYS A 498 -1.94 27.32 43.03
C LYS A 498 -1.72 27.33 44.54
N LEU A 499 -1.90 28.49 45.13
CA LEU A 499 -1.73 28.69 46.57
C LEU A 499 -3.08 28.71 47.28
N LEU A 500 -3.12 28.12 48.47
CA LEU A 500 -4.29 28.06 49.33
C LEU A 500 -3.99 28.70 50.67
N VAL A 501 -4.90 29.55 51.15
CA VAL A 501 -4.91 30.01 52.54
C VAL A 501 -6.03 29.28 53.28
N ARG A 502 -5.68 28.60 54.38
CA ARG A 502 -6.63 27.81 55.17
C ARG A 502 -6.47 28.09 56.65
N GLY A 503 -7.60 28.22 57.36
CA GLY A 503 -7.64 28.44 58.80
C GLY A 503 -8.97 27.99 59.38
N ASP A 504 -8.91 27.37 60.55
CA ASP A 504 -10.08 26.85 61.27
C ASP A 504 -9.99 27.35 62.72
N SER A 505 -11.05 28.00 63.18
CA SER A 505 -11.17 28.56 64.53
C SER A 505 -11.11 27.50 65.63
N ARG A 506 -11.45 26.25 65.32
CA ARG A 506 -11.45 25.09 66.22
C ARG A 506 -10.12 24.35 66.23
N ALA A 507 -9.21 24.65 65.30
CA ALA A 507 -7.94 23.95 65.18
C ALA A 507 -6.95 24.38 66.28
N ALA A 508 -6.73 23.48 67.24
CA ALA A 508 -5.74 23.68 68.31
C ALA A 508 -4.29 23.80 67.78
N TYR A 509 -3.97 23.25 66.61
CA TYR A 509 -2.63 23.28 65.99
C TYR A 509 -2.71 23.42 64.48
N HIS A 510 -1.67 23.97 63.85
CA HIS A 510 -1.58 24.11 62.39
C HIS A 510 -1.73 22.78 61.64
N ASN A 511 -1.28 21.67 62.23
CA ASN A 511 -1.42 20.34 61.62
C ASN A 511 -2.89 19.90 61.51
N HIS A 512 -3.76 20.33 62.43
CA HIS A 512 -5.19 20.04 62.32
C HIS A 512 -5.81 20.76 61.12
N VAL A 513 -5.39 21.99 60.84
CA VAL A 513 -5.83 22.75 59.64
C VAL A 513 -5.35 22.05 58.36
N LEU A 514 -4.09 21.59 58.33
CA LEU A 514 -3.55 20.83 57.21
C LEU A 514 -4.33 19.53 56.96
N GLN A 515 -4.61 18.76 58.01
CA GLN A 515 -5.36 17.50 57.92
C GLN A 515 -6.80 17.71 57.43
N ALA A 516 -7.48 18.74 57.94
CA ALA A 516 -8.82 19.11 57.50
C ALA A 516 -8.84 19.52 56.02
N THR A 517 -7.86 20.33 55.60
CA THR A 517 -7.70 20.74 54.19
C THR A 517 -7.44 19.54 53.27
N ALA A 518 -6.60 18.60 53.70
CA ALA A 518 -6.32 17.39 52.93
C ALA A 518 -7.56 16.46 52.83
N ALA A 519 -8.47 16.48 53.80
CA ALA A 519 -9.75 15.78 53.71
C ALA A 519 -10.71 16.48 52.73
N GLU A 520 -10.87 17.80 52.86
CA GLU A 520 -11.68 18.65 51.95
C GLU A 520 -11.27 18.44 50.48
N ILE A 521 -9.97 18.49 50.18
CA ILE A 521 -9.47 18.30 48.80
C ILE A 521 -9.78 16.89 48.28
N ARG A 522 -9.73 15.86 49.14
CA ARG A 522 -10.09 14.48 48.74
C ARG A 522 -11.57 14.33 48.45
N GLU A 523 -12.43 15.10 49.10
CA GLU A 523 -13.88 15.13 48.80
C GLU A 523 -14.20 15.92 47.52
N ILE A 524 -13.57 17.08 47.32
CA ILE A 524 -13.80 17.93 46.15
C ILE A 524 -13.23 17.30 44.88
N ALA A 525 -12.09 16.61 45.00
CA ALA A 525 -11.32 16.10 43.87
C ALA A 525 -10.85 14.66 44.08
N PRO A 526 -11.77 13.69 44.26
CA PRO A 526 -11.42 12.29 44.55
C PRO A 526 -10.65 11.67 43.39
N GLY A 527 -9.56 10.97 43.69
CA GLY A 527 -8.80 10.19 42.70
C GLY A 527 -7.96 11.00 41.71
N THR A 528 -7.91 12.34 41.84
CA THR A 528 -7.24 13.25 40.88
C THR A 528 -5.72 13.38 41.10
N GLY A 529 -5.17 12.78 42.16
CA GLY A 529 -3.73 12.75 42.43
C GLY A 529 -3.09 14.12 42.73
N LEU A 530 -3.89 15.12 43.12
CA LEU A 530 -3.36 16.45 43.50
C LEU A 530 -2.43 16.35 44.71
N HIS A 531 -1.27 17.01 44.62
CA HIS A 531 -0.24 17.02 45.66
C HIS A 531 -0.29 18.33 46.46
N LEU A 532 -0.36 18.20 47.78
CA LEU A 532 -0.43 19.30 48.73
C LEU A 532 0.89 19.46 49.48
N GLU A 533 1.44 20.67 49.47
CA GLU A 533 2.69 21.01 50.14
C GLU A 533 2.49 22.19 51.08
N THR A 534 3.04 22.12 52.28
CA THR A 534 2.94 23.19 53.28
C THR A 534 4.12 24.16 53.13
N LEU A 535 3.82 25.44 52.88
CA LEU A 535 4.83 26.49 52.75
C LEU A 535 5.14 27.21 54.07
N GLY A 536 4.26 27.05 55.07
CA GLY A 536 4.42 27.59 56.42
C GLY A 536 3.07 27.88 57.08
N GLY A 537 3.09 28.43 58.29
CA GLY A 537 1.86 28.86 58.97
C GLY A 537 2.06 30.07 59.88
N GLY A 538 0.96 30.52 60.47
CA GLY A 538 0.92 31.65 61.40
C GLY A 538 -0.44 31.73 62.09
N ARG A 539 -0.76 32.90 62.63
CA ARG A 539 -2.08 33.28 63.13
C ARG A 539 -2.74 34.28 62.20
N ILE A 540 -4.05 34.24 62.19
CA ILE A 540 -4.87 35.21 61.47
C ILE A 540 -6.02 35.66 62.37
N GLU A 541 -6.23 36.96 62.41
CA GLU A 541 -7.44 37.58 62.92
C GLU A 541 -8.30 37.97 61.75
N HIS A 542 -9.45 37.34 61.61
CA HIS A 542 -10.36 37.56 60.49
C HIS A 542 -11.74 37.96 61.03
N TYR A 543 -12.09 39.23 60.87
CA TYR A 543 -13.38 39.77 61.33
C TYR A 543 -14.15 40.31 60.12
N PRO A 544 -14.92 39.46 59.40
CA PRO A 544 -15.63 39.85 58.19
C PRO A 544 -16.55 41.07 58.36
N GLU A 545 -17.25 41.14 59.49
CA GLU A 545 -18.18 42.24 59.82
C GLU A 545 -17.47 43.59 59.96
N GLN A 546 -16.21 43.57 60.43
CA GLN A 546 -15.37 44.77 60.60
C GLN A 546 -14.51 45.05 59.37
N ARG A 547 -14.51 44.15 58.38
CA ARG A 547 -13.67 44.19 57.18
C ARG A 547 -12.18 44.23 57.47
N ILE A 548 -11.74 43.57 58.54
CA ILE A 548 -10.32 43.54 58.96
C ILE A 548 -9.80 42.10 58.89
N ALA A 549 -8.62 41.94 58.30
CA ALA A 549 -7.83 40.72 58.37
C ALA A 549 -6.37 41.05 58.73
N SER A 550 -5.82 40.43 59.77
CA SER A 550 -4.41 40.61 60.18
C SER A 550 -3.72 39.26 60.30
N MET A 551 -2.61 39.07 59.58
CA MET A 551 -1.81 37.83 59.63
C MET A 551 -0.47 38.09 60.31
N TYR A 552 -0.10 37.22 61.25
CA TYR A 552 1.13 37.38 62.03
C TYR A 552 1.65 36.06 62.60
N GLY A 553 2.81 36.09 63.26
CA GLY A 553 3.38 34.96 64.00
C GLY A 553 3.89 33.80 63.14
N TYR A 554 4.01 32.61 63.70
CA TYR A 554 4.60 31.47 62.99
C TYR A 554 3.99 30.13 63.42
N SER A 555 4.20 29.10 62.60
CA SER A 555 3.90 27.72 63.00
C SER A 555 5.10 27.06 63.66
N ALA A 556 4.91 26.52 64.87
CA ALA A 556 5.93 25.71 65.51
C ALA A 556 6.25 24.41 64.73
N ALA A 557 5.31 23.93 63.90
CA ALA A 557 5.49 22.70 63.13
C ALA A 557 6.02 22.94 61.71
N PHE A 558 5.63 24.05 61.08
CA PHE A 558 5.90 24.30 59.66
C PHE A 558 6.74 25.56 59.39
N GLY A 559 7.18 26.25 60.44
CA GLY A 559 7.85 27.54 60.33
C GLY A 559 6.90 28.69 59.99
N GLN A 560 7.47 29.86 59.77
CA GLN A 560 6.74 31.07 59.44
C GLN A 560 6.29 31.06 57.98
N ALA A 561 4.99 31.25 57.73
CA ALA A 561 4.49 31.46 56.38
C ALA A 561 5.00 32.79 55.80
N PRO A 562 5.21 32.90 54.49
CA PRO A 562 5.41 34.19 53.85
C PRO A 562 4.09 34.99 53.88
N HIS A 563 3.83 35.71 54.99
CA HIS A 563 2.55 36.38 55.25
C HIS A 563 2.16 37.37 54.15
N HIS A 564 3.13 38.01 53.50
CA HIS A 564 2.88 38.89 52.36
C HIS A 564 2.20 38.17 51.18
N VAL A 565 2.51 36.90 50.94
CA VAL A 565 1.88 36.07 49.90
C VAL A 565 0.45 35.70 50.31
N SER A 566 0.25 35.34 51.58
CA SER A 566 -1.08 35.13 52.15
C SER A 566 -1.93 36.40 52.07
N ALA A 567 -1.36 37.57 52.38
CA ALA A 567 -2.01 38.88 52.27
C ALA A 567 -2.44 39.21 50.86
N ALA A 568 -1.59 38.94 49.87
CA ALA A 568 -1.93 39.16 48.47
C ALA A 568 -3.13 38.30 48.02
N LEU A 569 -3.19 37.03 48.42
CA LEU A 569 -4.34 36.15 48.14
C LEU A 569 -5.60 36.65 48.84
N MET A 570 -5.48 37.08 50.09
CA MET A 570 -6.57 37.62 50.88
C MET A 570 -7.14 38.92 50.29
N ARG A 571 -6.29 39.85 49.86
CA ARG A 571 -6.70 41.09 49.17
C ARG A 571 -7.44 40.81 47.87
N ARG A 572 -7.05 39.75 47.15
CA ARG A 572 -7.75 39.33 45.93
C ARG A 572 -9.12 38.71 46.24
N TRP A 573 -9.21 37.91 47.29
CA TRP A 573 -10.46 37.27 47.73
C TRP A 573 -11.44 38.28 48.35
N MET A 574 -10.93 39.27 49.07
CA MET A 574 -11.70 40.31 49.76
C MET A 574 -11.14 41.72 49.46
N PRO A 575 -11.45 42.29 48.29
CA PRO A 575 -10.87 43.55 47.82
C PRO A 575 -11.27 44.79 48.65
N PHE A 576 -12.30 44.67 49.50
CA PHE A 576 -12.80 45.77 50.33
C PHE A 576 -12.43 45.63 51.81
N HIS A 577 -11.54 44.69 52.16
CA HIS A 577 -11.06 44.49 53.53
C HIS A 577 -9.68 45.13 53.72
N GLU A 578 -9.44 45.66 54.92
CA GLU A 578 -8.11 46.07 55.35
C GLU A 578 -7.32 44.82 55.74
N VAL A 579 -6.38 44.42 54.87
CA VAL A 579 -5.52 43.25 55.07
C VAL A 579 -4.12 43.73 55.44
N SER A 580 -3.67 43.39 56.64
CA SER A 580 -2.34 43.69 57.17
C SER A 580 -1.54 42.43 57.48
N GLU A 581 -0.21 42.55 57.43
CA GLU A 581 0.72 41.49 57.74
C GLU A 581 1.84 41.98 58.67
N SER A 582 2.23 41.14 59.62
CA SER A 582 3.38 41.34 60.51
C SER A 582 4.22 40.07 60.56
N TYR A 583 5.54 40.19 60.54
CA TYR A 583 6.44 39.05 60.77
C TYR A 583 6.78 38.86 62.25
N ASP A 584 6.33 39.79 63.09
CA ASP A 584 6.48 39.75 64.54
C ASP A 584 5.17 39.34 65.22
N GLY A 585 5.26 38.79 66.43
CA GLY A 585 4.13 38.32 67.24
C GLY A 585 4.05 36.78 67.34
N TYR A 586 3.17 36.26 68.21
CA TYR A 586 2.85 34.84 68.27
C TYR A 586 1.38 34.56 68.49
#